data_AF-D2VRS8-F1
#
_entry.id   AF-D2VRS8-F1
#
_cell.length_a   1.000
_cell.length_b   1.000
_cell.length_c   1.000
_cell.angle_alpha   90.00
_cell.angle_beta   90.00
_cell.angle_gamma   90.00
#
_symmetry.space_group_name_H-M   'P 1'
#
loop_
_entity.id
_entity.type
_entity.pdbx_description
1 polymer ?
#
loop_
_entity_poly.entity_id
_entity_poly.type
_entity_poly.pdbx_seq_one_letter_code
_entity_poly.pdbx_strand_id
1 'polypeptide(L)' 'MGLLEDSTPRCEGMGLIILILNFLFPGFGTIIAAFVTSEKEKMTSTLIVGILQLVLASLCIGWLWAIWWGYKIMQVSA' A
#
# COMPACT_ATOMS: atom_id res chain seq x y z
N MET A 1 -8.32 -14.25 -4.43
CA MET A 1 -7.62 -12.95 -4.30
C MET A 1 -8.00 -12.27 -2.98
N GLY A 2 -8.08 -13.03 -1.86
CA GLY A 2 -8.47 -12.49 -0.53
C GLY A 2 -7.32 -12.44 0.49
N LEU A 3 -6.21 -13.16 0.24
CA LEU A 3 -5.07 -13.23 1.16
C LEU A 3 -4.36 -11.88 1.33
N LEU A 4 -4.26 -11.11 0.25
CA LEU A 4 -3.68 -9.78 0.26
C LEU A 4 -4.71 -8.73 0.73
N GLU A 5 -6.00 -8.94 0.47
CA GLU A 5 -7.07 -8.04 0.92
C GLU A 5 -7.20 -7.97 2.44
N ASP A 6 -6.98 -9.08 3.14
CA ASP A 6 -6.93 -9.13 4.61
C ASP A 6 -5.65 -8.47 5.18
N SER A 7 -4.59 -8.39 4.36
CA SER A 7 -3.29 -7.85 4.73
C SER A 7 -3.21 -6.32 4.69
N THR A 8 -4.29 -5.60 4.34
CA THR A 8 -4.24 -4.13 4.31
C THR A 8 -3.99 -3.56 5.71
N PRO A 9 -2.92 -2.75 5.90
CA PRO A 9 -2.59 -2.17 7.18
C PRO A 9 -3.48 -0.97 7.50
N ARG A 10 -3.80 -0.80 8.77
CA ARG A 10 -4.44 0.43 9.27
C ARG A 10 -3.38 1.48 9.64
N CYS A 11 -3.41 2.63 8.99
CA CYS A 11 -2.47 3.75 9.15
C CYS A 11 -3.21 5.03 9.54
N GLU A 12 -3.44 5.24 10.84
CA GLU A 12 -4.25 6.37 11.35
C GLU A 12 -3.79 7.72 10.79
N GLY A 13 -4.70 8.42 10.10
CA GLY A 13 -4.46 9.77 9.56
C GLY A 13 -3.51 9.86 8.35
N MET A 14 -2.87 8.77 7.91
CA MET A 14 -1.91 8.78 6.80
C MET A 14 -2.45 8.15 5.50
N GLY A 15 -3.67 7.61 5.51
CA GLY A 15 -4.27 6.95 4.35
C GLY A 15 -4.32 7.79 3.07
N LEU A 16 -4.71 9.07 3.18
CA LEU A 16 -4.77 9.98 2.03
C LEU A 16 -3.37 10.34 1.49
N ILE A 17 -2.38 10.48 2.39
CA ILE A 17 -0.97 10.73 2.02
C ILE A 17 -0.41 9.51 1.27
N ILE A 18 -0.69 8.30 1.76
CA ILE A 18 -0.27 7.04 1.15
C ILE A 18 -0.87 6.88 -0.26
N LEU A 19 -2.14 7.24 -0.45
CA LEU A 19 -2.78 7.22 -1.77
C LEU A 19 -2.11 8.19 -2.75
N ILE A 20 -1.85 9.43 -2.33
CA ILE A 20 -1.17 10.43 -3.17
C ILE A 20 0.25 9.97 -3.53
N LEU A 21 0.99 9.42 -2.55
CA LEU A 21 2.33 8.88 -2.79
C LEU A 21 2.31 7.72 -3.78
N ASN A 22 1.37 6.78 -3.66
CA ASN A 22 1.25 5.67 -4.60
C ASN A 22 0.82 6.10 -6.01
N PHE A 23 0.09 7.22 -6.14
CA PHE A 23 -0.26 7.81 -7.43
C PHE A 23 0.97 8.41 -8.14
N LEU A 24 1.86 9.09 -7.41
CA LEU A 24 3.08 9.69 -7.98
C LEU A 24 4.23 8.67 -8.13
N PHE A 25 4.41 7.81 -7.13
CA PHE A 25 5.49 6.85 -7.00
C PHE A 25 4.93 5.49 -6.55
N PRO A 26 4.58 4.59 -7.49
CA PRO A 26 3.96 3.32 -7.15
C PRO A 26 4.86 2.48 -6.23
N GLY A 27 4.29 2.00 -5.12
CA GLY A 27 4.98 1.15 -4.16
C GLY A 27 5.71 1.93 -3.05
N PHE A 28 6.08 3.19 -3.24
CA PHE A 28 6.70 4.00 -2.18
C PHE A 28 5.73 4.29 -1.03
N GLY A 29 4.50 4.70 -1.35
CA GLY A 29 3.45 4.94 -0.35
C GLY A 29 3.13 3.67 0.44
N THR A 30 3.08 2.51 -0.25
CA THR A 30 2.85 1.21 0.38
C THR A 30 4.00 0.77 1.30
N ILE A 31 5.26 1.03 0.94
CA ILE A 31 6.41 0.75 1.83
C ILE A 31 6.34 1.62 3.08
N ILE A 32 6.02 2.91 2.95
CA ILE A 32 5.85 3.80 4.10
C ILE A 32 4.68 3.32 4.99
N ALA A 33 3.57 2.90 4.39
CA ALA A 33 2.44 2.32 5.11
C ALA A 33 2.85 1.07 5.92
N ALA A 34 3.77 0.26 5.40
CA ALA A 34 4.29 -0.90 6.13
C ALA A 34 5.04 -0.50 7.41
N PHE A 35 5.72 0.64 7.43
CA PHE A 35 6.44 1.12 8.62
C PHE A 35 5.57 1.90 9.60
N VAL A 36 4.51 2.56 9.11
CA VAL A 36 3.61 3.38 9.95
C VAL A 36 2.39 2.59 10.45
N THR A 37 2.17 1.39 9.93
CA THR A 37 1.08 0.53 10.41
C THR A 37 1.21 0.25 11.92
N SER A 38 0.09 0.36 12.63
CA SER A 38 -0.02 -0.10 14.02
C SER A 38 -0.08 -1.64 14.11
N GLU A 39 -0.37 -2.30 12.99
CA GLU A 39 -0.53 -3.76 12.89
C GLU A 39 0.78 -4.42 12.42
N LYS A 40 1.67 -4.74 13.37
CA LYS A 40 2.99 -5.34 13.08
C LYS A 40 2.92 -6.66 12.31
N GLU A 41 1.86 -7.44 12.47
CA GLU A 41 1.66 -8.69 11.74
C GLU A 41 1.47 -8.47 10.23
N LYS A 42 0.92 -7.31 9.84
CA LYS A 42 0.66 -6.92 8.45
C LYS A 42 1.81 -6.12 7.81
N MET A 43 2.80 -5.71 8.61
CA MET A 43 3.97 -4.95 8.15
C MET A 43 4.69 -5.70 7.02
N THR A 44 5.09 -6.95 7.24
CA THR A 44 5.88 -7.72 6.27
C THR A 44 5.12 -7.95 4.96
N SER A 45 3.83 -8.29 5.04
CA SER A 45 2.97 -8.43 3.86
C SER A 45 2.84 -7.13 3.08
N THR A 46 2.63 -6.01 3.77
CA THR A 46 2.54 -4.68 3.15
C THR A 46 3.85 -4.29 2.47
N LEU A 47 4.99 -4.55 3.13
CA LEU A 47 6.31 -4.27 2.57
C LEU A 47 6.58 -5.08 1.30
N ILE A 48 6.22 -6.37 1.31
CA ILE A 48 6.31 -7.25 0.13
C ILE A 48 5.44 -6.72 -1.01
N VAL A 49 4.21 -6.31 -0.72
CA VAL A 49 3.31 -5.71 -1.73
C VAL A 49 3.91 -4.42 -2.31
N GLY A 50 4.51 -3.56 -1.48
CA GLY A 50 5.17 -2.34 -1.93
C GLY A 50 6.38 -2.61 -2.84
N ILE A 51 7.19 -3.60 -2.52
CA ILE A 51 8.32 -4.02 -3.37
C ILE A 51 7.83 -4.62 -4.70
N LEU A 52 6.80 -5.47 -4.66
CA LEU A 52 6.17 -6.01 -5.86
C LEU A 52 5.59 -4.90 -6.74
N GLN A 53 4.96 -3.90 -6.15
CA GLN A 53 4.44 -2.73 -6.86
C GLN A 53 5.56 -1.93 -7.53
N LEU A 54 6.73 -1.78 -6.91
CA LEU A 54 7.89 -1.14 -7.54
C LEU A 54 8.42 -1.92 -8.73
N VAL A 55 8.55 -3.25 -8.61
CA VAL A 55 9.04 -4.10 -9.71
C VAL A 55 8.04 -4.14 -10.87
N LEU A 56 6.74 -4.23 -10.56
CA LEU A 56 5.65 -4.26 -11.54
C LEU A 56 5.28 -2.85 -12.07
N ALA A 57 5.78 -1.77 -11.46
CA ALA A 57 5.50 -0.40 -11.89
C ALA A 57 5.95 -0.16 -13.33
N SER A 58 7.09 -0.75 -13.72
CA SER A 58 7.65 -0.71 -15.08
C SER A 58 6.69 -1.26 -16.14
N LEU A 59 5.70 -2.06 -15.75
CA LEU A 59 4.69 -2.67 -16.62
C LEU A 59 3.35 -1.92 -16.60
N CYS A 60 3.25 -0.74 -15.98
CA CYS A 60 2.02 0.02 -15.69
C CYS A 60 0.99 -0.71 -14.80
N ILE A 61 1.02 -2.04 -14.73
CA ILE A 61 0.18 -2.90 -13.90
C ILE A 61 0.47 -2.64 -12.42
N GLY A 62 1.75 -2.51 -12.04
CA GLY A 62 2.11 -2.16 -10.66
C GLY A 62 1.64 -0.77 -10.25
N TRP A 63 1.48 0.15 -11.20
CA TRP A 63 0.98 1.50 -10.94
C TRP A 63 -0.51 1.52 -10.63
N LEU A 64 -1.35 0.87 -11.46
CA LEU A 64 -2.78 0.73 -11.18
C LEU A 64 -3.03 -0.03 -9.87
N TRP A 65 -2.23 -1.07 -9.60
CA TRP A 65 -2.29 -1.79 -8.33
C TRP A 65 -1.92 -0.88 -7.15
N ALA A 66 -0.88 -0.04 -7.26
CA ALA A 66 -0.50 0.89 -6.20
C ALA A 66 -1.62 1.88 -5.86
N ILE A 67 -2.33 2.41 -6.86
CA ILE A 67 -3.48 3.32 -6.66
C ILE A 67 -4.63 2.59 -5.96
N TRP A 68 -5.02 1.40 -6.45
CA TRP A 68 -6.08 0.59 -5.83
C TRP A 68 -5.73 0.24 -4.38
N TRP A 69 -4.47 -0.11 -4.12
CA TRP A 69 -4.00 -0.43 -2.78
C TRP A 69 -3.99 0.78 -1.84
N GLY A 70 -3.53 1.94 -2.32
CA GLY A 70 -3.58 3.19 -1.57
C GLY A 70 -5.01 3.58 -1.21
N TYR A 71 -5.97 3.35 -2.11
CA TYR A 71 -7.38 3.62 -1.85
C TYR A 71 -7.96 2.73 -0.75
N LYS A 72 -7.56 1.45 -0.71
CA LYS A 72 -7.98 0.54 0.37
C LYS A 72 -7.37 0.90 1.72
N ILE A 73 -6.09 1.28 1.75
CA ILE A 73 -5.46 1.78 2.99
C ILE A 73 -6.19 3.04 3.47
N MET A 74 -6.56 3.95 2.56
CA MET A 74 -7.36 5.12 2.90
C MET A 74 -8.73 4.74 3.49
N GLN A 75 -9.47 3.80 2.89
CA GLN A 75 -10.77 3.37 3.44
C GLN A 75 -10.66 2.73 4.83
N VAL A 76 -9.61 1.96 5.08
CA VAL A 76 -9.41 1.29 6.38
C VAL A 76 -8.92 2.27 7.46
N SER A 77 -8.29 3.37 7.04
CA SER A 77 -7.64 4.35 7.91
C SER A 77 -8.40 5.66 8.10
N ALA A 78 -9.47 5.88 7.33
CA ALA A 78 -10.41 6.99 7.47
C ALA A 78 -11.52 6.62 8.46
#